data_AF-A0AAJ1GTD2-F1
#
_entry.id   AF-A0AAJ1GTD2-F1
#
_cell.length_a   1.000
_cell.length_b   1.000
_cell.length_c   1.000
_cell.angle_alpha   90.00
_cell.angle_beta   90.00
_cell.angle_gamma   90.00
#
_symmetry.space_group_name_H-M   'P 1'
#
loop_
_entity.id
_entity.type
_entity.pdbx_description
1 polymer ?
#
loop_
_entity_poly.entity_id
_entity_poly.type
_entity_poly.pdbx_seq_one_letter_code
_entity_poly.pdbx_strand_id
1 'polypeptide(L)'
;MPTDEKLWFILNRNNPEGLIFTNEQEPIRMGGENRSKDLYKIYRSIQTNVKKIKEIIYIEFEGQGLFVVSHENGEEVYASEGASLILGVPSAKKINPDEIILKIKERILLSQQ
;
A
#
# COMPACT_ATOMS: atom_id res chain seq x y z
N MET A 1 15.28 5.18 -7.47
CA MET A 1 14.64 6.49 -7.72
C MET A 1 13.16 6.33 -7.42
N PRO A 2 12.47 7.34 -6.88
CA PRO A 2 11.00 7.29 -6.78
C PRO A 2 10.44 7.02 -8.17
N THR A 3 9.44 6.15 -8.29
CA THR A 3 8.70 6.00 -9.54
C THR A 3 7.78 7.21 -9.71
N ASP A 4 7.51 7.61 -10.95
CA ASP A 4 6.49 8.62 -11.28
C ASP A 4 5.06 8.05 -11.23
N GLU A 5 4.95 6.78 -10.83
CA GLU A 5 3.72 6.04 -10.66
C GLU A 5 2.89 6.58 -9.48
N LYS A 6 1.61 6.81 -9.74
CA LYS A 6 0.60 7.28 -8.78
C LYS A 6 -0.55 6.28 -8.72
N LEU A 7 -1.01 5.99 -7.50
CA LEU A 7 -2.22 5.20 -7.26
C LEU A 7 -3.46 6.10 -7.26
N TRP A 8 -4.44 5.77 -8.10
CA TRP A 8 -5.73 6.42 -8.17
C TRP A 8 -6.86 5.44 -7.89
N PHE A 9 -7.92 5.93 -7.27
CA PHE A 9 -9.14 5.17 -7.02
C PHE A 9 -10.25 5.64 -7.96
N ILE A 10 -10.87 4.71 -8.68
CA ILE A 10 -12.08 4.96 -9.46
C ILE A 10 -13.25 4.89 -8.47
N LEU A 11 -13.94 6.01 -8.29
CA LEU A 11 -14.99 6.14 -7.29
C LEU A 11 -16.37 6.23 -7.93
N ASN A 12 -17.31 5.44 -7.42
CA ASN A 12 -18.73 5.71 -7.54
C ASN A 12 -19.21 6.37 -6.25
N ARG A 13 -19.40 7.70 -6.32
CA ARG A 13 -19.57 8.57 -5.15
C ARG A 13 -18.37 8.43 -4.21
N ASN A 14 -18.54 7.76 -3.07
CA ASN A 14 -17.49 7.52 -2.07
C ASN A 14 -17.06 6.04 -2.01
N ASN A 15 -17.60 5.20 -2.89
CA ASN A 15 -17.29 3.78 -2.93
C ASN A 15 -16.26 3.52 -4.03
N PRO A 16 -15.10 2.93 -3.72
CA PRO A 16 -14.12 2.56 -4.74
C PRO A 16 -14.61 1.35 -5.53
N GLU A 17 -14.68 1.48 -6.85
CA GLU A 17 -15.07 0.41 -7.79
C GLU A 17 -13.88 -0.15 -8.58
N GLY A 18 -12.78 0.60 -8.61
CA GLY A 18 -11.53 0.14 -9.21
C GLY A 18 -10.35 0.98 -8.75
N LEU A 19 -9.17 0.58 -9.16
CA LEU A 19 -7.95 1.38 -9.00
C LEU A 19 -7.16 1.41 -10.29
N ILE A 20 -6.39 2.48 -10.46
CA ILE A 20 -5.46 2.67 -11.58
C ILE A 20 -4.10 3.03 -11.02
N PHE A 21 -3.07 2.41 -11.58
CA PHE A 21 -1.69 2.89 -11.52
C PHE A 21 -1.44 3.65 -12.79
N THR A 22 -0.98 4.88 -12.67
CA THR A 22 -0.71 5.78 -13.80
C THR A 22 0.59 6.52 -13.54
N ASN A 23 1.31 6.85 -14.58
CA ASN A 23 2.27 7.95 -14.49
C ASN A 23 1.55 9.27 -14.85
N GLU A 24 2.29 10.34 -15.11
CA GLU A 24 1.70 11.63 -15.51
C GLU A 24 1.13 11.65 -16.94
N GLN A 25 1.27 10.57 -17.71
CA GLN A 25 0.95 10.50 -19.14
C GLN A 25 -0.17 9.50 -19.45
N GLU A 26 -0.13 8.29 -18.87
CA GLU A 26 -1.03 7.18 -19.20
C GLU A 26 -1.23 6.17 -18.05
N PRO A 27 -2.38 5.46 -18.04
CA PRO A 27 -2.59 4.35 -17.12
C PRO A 27 -1.65 3.18 -17.47
N ILE A 28 -0.91 2.71 -16.46
CA ILE A 28 0.01 1.59 -16.56
C ILE A 28 -0.70 0.27 -16.24
N ARG A 29 -1.57 0.27 -15.22
CA ARG A 29 -2.28 -0.92 -14.76
C ARG A 29 -3.61 -0.57 -14.09
N MET A 30 -4.57 -1.49 -14.16
CA MET A 30 -5.84 -1.40 -13.43
C MET A 30 -6.02 -2.57 -12.47
N GLY A 31 -6.72 -2.33 -11.36
CA GLY A 31 -7.10 -3.35 -10.38
C GLY A 31 -8.60 -3.33 -10.09
N GLY A 32 -9.14 -4.50 -9.71
CA GLY A 32 -10.57 -4.70 -9.51
C GLY A 32 -11.11 -4.21 -8.16
N GLU A 33 -12.44 -4.23 -8.05
CA GLU A 33 -13.26 -3.65 -6.98
C GLU A 33 -12.84 -4.06 -5.55
N ASN A 34 -12.55 -5.34 -5.30
CA ASN A 34 -12.22 -5.79 -3.95
C ASN A 34 -10.87 -5.23 -3.48
N ARG A 35 -9.87 -5.21 -4.36
CA ARG A 35 -8.56 -4.63 -4.08
C ARG A 35 -8.66 -3.13 -3.88
N SER A 36 -9.48 -2.44 -4.68
CA SER A 36 -9.69 -0.99 -4.52
C SER A 36 -10.40 -0.66 -3.21
N LYS A 37 -11.39 -1.46 -2.79
CA LYS A 37 -12.05 -1.31 -1.48
C LYS A 37 -11.09 -1.44 -0.31
N ASP A 38 -10.24 -2.46 -0.31
CA ASP A 38 -9.25 -2.68 0.73
C ASP A 38 -8.26 -1.50 0.82
N LEU A 39 -7.56 -1.21 -0.28
CA LEU A 39 -6.54 -0.16 -0.31
C LEU A 39 -7.12 1.23 -0.03
N TYR A 40 -8.32 1.54 -0.51
CA TYR A 40 -8.96 2.82 -0.25
C TYR A 40 -9.34 3.00 1.22
N LYS A 41 -9.82 1.94 1.89
CA LYS A 41 -10.12 1.99 3.32
C LYS A 41 -8.88 2.29 4.14
N ILE A 42 -7.76 1.63 3.81
CA ILE A 42 -6.47 1.87 4.48
C ILE A 42 -6.02 3.31 4.22
N TYR A 43 -6.02 3.76 2.96
CA TYR A 43 -5.65 5.12 2.59
C TYR A 43 -6.46 6.19 3.34
N ARG A 44 -7.80 6.03 3.38
CA ARG A 44 -8.69 6.94 4.11
C ARG A 44 -8.45 6.90 5.62
N SER A 45 -8.19 5.72 6.18
CA SER A 45 -7.82 5.57 7.59
C SER A 45 -6.53 6.32 7.92
N ILE A 46 -5.50 6.18 7.07
CA ILE A 46 -4.23 6.91 7.22
C ILE A 46 -4.48 8.42 7.19
N GLN A 47 -5.18 8.92 6.17
CA GLN A 47 -5.49 10.35 6.04
C GLN A 47 -6.28 10.93 7.22
N THR A 48 -7.09 10.10 7.89
CA THR A 48 -7.96 10.54 8.99
C THR A 48 -7.26 10.48 10.34
N ASN A 49 -6.47 9.43 10.58
CA ASN A 49 -5.96 9.09 11.90
C ASN A 49 -4.50 9.51 12.11
N VAL A 50 -3.75 9.67 11.03
CA VAL A 50 -2.32 9.97 11.08
C VAL A 50 -2.10 11.48 10.94
N LYS A 51 -1.46 12.09 11.95
CA LYS A 51 -1.19 13.53 11.98
C LYS A 51 0.19 13.82 11.39
N LYS A 52 0.32 14.98 10.72
CA LYS A 52 1.59 15.48 10.16
C LYS A 52 2.26 14.54 9.15
N ILE A 53 1.44 13.91 8.31
CA ILE A 53 1.93 13.11 7.18
C ILE A 53 2.73 14.03 6.25
N LYS A 54 3.98 13.69 5.98
CA LYS A 54 4.81 14.33 4.96
C LYS A 54 4.51 13.74 3.58
N GLU A 55 4.43 12.42 3.52
CA GLU A 55 4.22 11.68 2.27
C GLU A 55 3.56 10.33 2.54
N ILE A 56 2.75 9.85 1.59
CA ILE A 56 2.24 8.48 1.55
C ILE A 56 2.70 7.86 0.23
N ILE A 57 3.52 6.83 0.30
CA ILE A 57 4.03 6.08 -0.84
C ILE A 57 3.30 4.75 -0.90
N TYR A 58 2.84 4.36 -2.08
CA TYR A 58 2.35 3.02 -2.35
C TYR A 58 3.49 2.15 -2.88
N ILE A 59 3.61 0.93 -2.37
CA ILE A 59 4.56 -0.07 -2.87
C ILE A 59 3.78 -1.35 -3.17
N GLU A 60 4.09 -1.99 -4.30
CA GLU A 60 3.59 -3.33 -4.60
C GLU A 60 4.65 -4.39 -4.30
N PHE A 61 4.25 -5.45 -3.61
CA PHE A 61 5.06 -6.64 -3.36
C PHE A 61 4.25 -7.90 -3.63
N GLU A 62 4.73 -8.78 -4.53
CA GLU A 62 4.02 -9.98 -5.02
C GLU A 62 2.57 -9.70 -5.43
N GLY A 63 2.33 -8.56 -6.10
CA GLY A 63 1.00 -8.19 -6.50
C GLY A 63 0.11 -7.72 -5.34
N GLN A 64 0.64 -7.43 -4.15
CA GLN A 64 -0.10 -6.93 -2.97
C GLN A 64 0.40 -5.57 -2.52
N GLY A 65 -0.46 -4.77 -1.89
CA GLY A 65 -0.19 -3.36 -1.61
C GLY A 65 0.33 -3.10 -0.20
N LEU A 66 1.32 -2.23 -0.10
CA LEU A 66 1.82 -1.62 1.13
C LEU A 66 1.73 -0.11 1.00
N PHE A 67 1.35 0.59 2.08
CA PHE A 67 1.49 2.03 2.19
C PHE A 67 2.62 2.35 3.17
N VAL A 68 3.63 3.09 2.71
CA VAL A 68 4.65 3.69 3.56
C VAL A 68 4.24 5.12 3.85
N VAL A 69 4.09 5.46 5.11
CA VAL A 69 3.69 6.78 5.57
C VAL A 69 4.89 7.43 6.24
N SER A 70 5.37 8.51 5.63
CA SER A 70 6.53 9.26 6.10
C SER A 70 6.09 10.44 6.96
N HIS A 71 6.84 10.64 8.04
CA HIS A 71 6.68 11.73 9.01
C HIS A 71 7.98 12.50 9.14
N GLU A 72 7.97 13.61 9.90
CA GLU A 72 9.21 14.33 10.24
C GLU A 72 10.21 13.46 11.02
N ASN A 73 9.72 12.52 11.84
CA ASN A 73 10.52 11.77 12.82
C ASN A 73 10.61 10.26 12.53
N GLY A 74 10.19 9.81 11.35
CA GLY A 74 10.25 8.40 10.97
C GLY A 74 9.17 7.96 10.00
N GLU A 75 9.06 6.65 9.82
CA GLU A 75 8.16 6.02 8.87
C GLU A 75 7.33 4.93 9.55
N GLU A 76 6.16 4.65 8.98
CA GLU A 76 5.33 3.52 9.36
C GLU A 76 4.72 2.88 8.11
N VAL A 77 4.42 1.59 8.20
CA VAL A 77 3.88 0.84 7.06
C VAL A 77 2.51 0.26 7.40
N TYR A 78 1.61 0.26 6.43
CA TYR A 78 0.30 -0.37 6.49
C TYR A 78 0.18 -1.40 5.37
N ALA A 79 -0.17 -2.63 5.72
CA ALA A 79 -0.35 -3.72 4.75
C ALA A 79 -1.82 -3.89 4.34
N SER A 80 -2.05 -4.12 3.04
CA SER A 80 -3.33 -4.61 2.53
C SER A 80 -3.64 -6.01 3.07
N GLU A 81 -4.89 -6.48 2.98
CA GLU A 81 -5.26 -7.82 3.42
C GLU A 81 -4.40 -8.90 2.74
N GLY A 82 -4.23 -8.78 1.42
CA GLY A 82 -3.36 -9.69 0.67
C GLY A 82 -1.89 -9.62 1.10
N ALA A 83 -1.34 -8.41 1.33
CA ALA A 83 0.04 -8.25 1.78
C ALA A 83 0.25 -8.81 3.19
N SER A 84 -0.75 -8.61 4.06
CA SER A 84 -0.81 -9.17 5.42
C SER A 84 -0.75 -10.70 5.40
N LEU A 85 -1.51 -11.34 4.51
CA LEU A 85 -1.53 -12.80 4.36
C LEU A 85 -0.16 -13.37 3.91
N ILE A 86 0.49 -12.75 2.94
CA ILE A 86 1.76 -13.26 2.40
C ILE A 86 2.96 -12.97 3.32
N LEU A 87 2.94 -11.86 4.07
CA LEU A 87 4.03 -11.45 4.96
C LEU A 87 3.82 -11.92 6.41
N GLY A 88 2.63 -12.40 6.78
CA GLY A 88 2.31 -12.80 8.14
C GLY A 88 2.30 -11.62 9.14
N VAL A 89 1.86 -10.44 8.69
CA VAL A 89 1.78 -9.21 9.50
C VAL A 89 0.34 -8.74 9.65
N PRO A 90 -0.02 -7.89 10.63
CA PRO A 90 -1.38 -7.40 10.76
C PRO A 90 -1.83 -6.49 9.60
N SER A 91 -3.00 -6.75 9.01
CA SER A 91 -3.59 -5.85 7.99
C SER A 91 -4.05 -4.52 8.59
N ALA A 92 -3.93 -3.44 7.82
CA ALA A 92 -4.46 -2.11 8.11
C ALA A 92 -4.04 -1.51 9.48
N LYS A 93 -2.96 -2.02 10.07
CA LYS A 93 -2.38 -1.51 11.32
C LYS A 93 -1.01 -0.91 11.04
N LYS A 94 -0.60 -0.01 11.94
CA LYS A 94 0.76 0.55 11.97
C LYS A 94 1.76 -0.57 12.21
N ILE A 95 2.74 -0.70 11.32
CA ILE A 95 3.85 -1.64 11.41
C ILE A 95 5.17 -0.88 11.27
N ASN A 96 6.20 -1.33 11.99
CA ASN A 96 7.54 -0.79 11.85
C ASN A 96 8.12 -1.15 10.47
N PRO A 97 8.71 -0.21 9.70
CA PRO A 97 9.38 -0.51 8.44
C PRO A 97 10.41 -1.64 8.52
N ASP A 98 11.19 -1.72 9.61
CA ASP A 98 12.21 -2.77 9.78
C ASP A 98 11.58 -4.17 9.88
N GLU A 99 10.41 -4.27 10.50
CA GLU A 99 9.64 -5.52 10.58
C GLU A 99 9.15 -5.94 9.19
N ILE A 100 8.63 -5.00 8.40
CA ILE A 100 8.21 -5.28 7.01
C ILE A 100 9.38 -5.72 6.15
N ILE A 101 10.53 -5.04 6.24
CA ILE A 101 11.74 -5.40 5.49
C ILE A 101 12.20 -6.82 5.86
N LEU A 102 12.18 -7.17 7.15
CA LEU A 102 12.50 -8.52 7.61
C LEU A 102 11.53 -9.54 6.99
N LYS A 103 10.22 -9.29 7.03
CA LYS A 103 9.21 -10.20 6.45
C LYS A 103 9.32 -10.35 4.94
N ILE A 104 9.64 -9.28 4.22
CA ILE A 104 9.91 -9.34 2.78
C ILE A 104 11.15 -10.21 2.50
N LYS A 105 12.23 -10.03 3.27
CA LYS A 105 13.45 -10.85 3.12
C LYS A 105 13.18 -12.33 3.43
N GLU A 106 12.46 -12.63 4.50
CA GLU A 106 12.02 -13.98 4.84
C GLU A 106 11.21 -14.61 3.69
N ARG A 107 10.26 -13.85 3.13
CA ARG A 107 9.40 -14.30 2.02
C ARG A 107 10.19 -14.59 0.74
N ILE A 108 11.16 -13.75 0.39
CA ILE A 108 12.02 -13.95 -0.79
C ILE A 108 12.89 -15.20 -0.63
N LEU A 109 13.41 -15.47 0.58
CA LEU A 109 14.22 -16.68 0.82
C LEU A 109 13.39 -17.96 0.71
N LEU A 110 12.12 -17.92 1.12
CA LEU A 110 11.21 -19.07 1.03
C LEU A 110 10.75 -19.34 -0.42
N SER A 111 10.66 -18.34 -1.29
CA SER A 111 10.22 -18.53 -2.68
C SER A 111 11.33 -19.05 -3.62
N GLN A 112 12.56 -19.15 -3.13
CA GLN A 112 13.72 -19.69 -3.86
C GLN A 112 13.98 -21.19 -3.61
N GLN A 113 13.17 -21.82 -2.75
CA GLN A 113 13.22 -23.26 -2.43
C GLN A 113 12.13 -24.02 -3.19
#